data_AF-A0A4Q6AWE4-F1
#
_entry.id   AF-A0A4Q6AWE4-F1
#
_cell.length_a   1.000
_cell.length_b   1.000
_cell.length_c   1.000
_cell.angle_alpha   90.00
_cell.angle_beta   90.00
_cell.angle_gamma   90.00
#
_symmetry.space_group_name_H-M   'P 1'
#
loop_
_entity.id
_entity.type
_entity.pdbx_description
1 polymer ?
#
loop_
_entity_poly.entity_id
_entity_poly.type
_entity_poly.pdbx_seq_one_letter_code
_entity_poly.pdbx_strand_id
1 'polypeptide(L)'
;MRLREMLDMKSTARRRVRSVKIHYQSKLFKLPLLRQYSAIVLGRHCFVKEATASDRLIRHELVHQEQIRRHGVILFYFTYVGEYLRNLWRYRSHDQAYRQISFEVEAYARENDESEASRTIRK
;
A
#
# COMPACT_ATOMS: atom_id res chain seq x y z
N MET A 1 -33.06 1.22 -19.10
CA MET A 1 -32.72 1.92 -17.83
C MET A 1 -31.43 1.40 -17.18
N ARG A 2 -31.21 0.09 -17.04
CA ARG A 2 -30.01 -0.49 -16.37
C ARG A 2 -28.65 -0.36 -17.07
N LEU A 3 -28.61 -0.18 -18.39
CA LEU A 3 -27.33 -0.13 -19.12
C LEU A 3 -26.56 1.18 -18.87
N ARG A 4 -27.27 2.31 -18.71
CA ARG A 4 -26.67 3.61 -18.38
C ARG A 4 -26.15 3.64 -16.95
N GLU A 5 -26.84 3.06 -15.99
CA GLU A 5 -26.36 2.95 -14.60
C GLU A 5 -25.16 1.99 -14.47
N MET A 6 -25.13 0.88 -15.22
CA MET A 6 -23.95 0.01 -15.26
C MET A 6 -22.75 0.67 -15.97
N LEU A 7 -22.99 1.42 -17.03
CA LEU A 7 -21.94 2.17 -17.72
C LEU A 7 -21.46 3.37 -16.89
N ASP A 8 -22.33 4.00 -16.12
CA ASP A 8 -21.98 5.10 -15.22
C ASP A 8 -21.29 4.59 -13.95
N MET A 9 -21.67 3.42 -13.43
CA MET A 9 -20.94 2.74 -12.36
C MET A 9 -19.56 2.28 -12.83
N LYS A 10 -19.43 1.77 -14.06
CA LYS A 10 -18.14 1.45 -14.68
C LYS A 10 -17.33 2.70 -15.03
N SER A 11 -17.95 3.80 -15.45
CA SER A 11 -17.27 5.08 -15.73
C SER A 11 -16.78 5.73 -14.43
N THR A 12 -17.58 5.69 -13.36
CA THR A 12 -17.27 6.24 -12.04
C THR A 12 -16.23 5.39 -11.31
N ALA A 13 -16.28 4.06 -11.46
CA ALA A 13 -15.21 3.15 -11.02
C ALA A 13 -13.90 3.39 -11.80
N ARG A 14 -13.97 3.58 -13.13
CA ARG A 14 -12.81 3.84 -14.00
C ARG A 14 -12.24 5.26 -13.82
N ARG A 15 -13.03 6.21 -13.30
CA ARG A 15 -12.59 7.58 -12.93
C ARG A 15 -11.99 7.67 -11.53
N ARG A 16 -12.21 6.66 -10.67
CA ARG A 16 -11.67 6.59 -9.29
C ARG A 16 -10.20 6.16 -9.22
N VAL A 17 -9.67 5.50 -10.25
CA VAL A 17 -8.24 5.20 -10.42
C VAL A 17 -7.53 6.36 -11.12
N ARG A 18 -7.57 7.55 -10.51
CA ARG A 18 -6.67 8.63 -10.95
C ARG A 18 -5.30 8.36 -10.36
N SER A 19 -4.44 7.72 -11.16
CA SER A 19 -2.98 7.84 -11.23
C SER A 19 -2.21 7.90 -9.90
N VAL A 20 -1.92 6.73 -9.32
CA VAL A 20 -0.73 6.54 -8.49
C VAL A 20 0.47 6.58 -9.43
N LYS A 21 1.40 7.52 -9.22
CA LYS A 21 2.64 7.59 -10.00
C LYS A 21 3.72 6.79 -9.26
N ILE A 22 4.08 5.65 -9.83
CA ILE A 22 5.16 4.81 -9.31
C ILE A 22 6.48 5.30 -9.89
N HIS A 23 7.43 5.61 -9.02
CA HIS A 23 8.76 6.11 -9.38
C HIS A 23 9.81 5.08 -8.98
N TYR A 24 10.40 4.43 -9.97
CA TYR A 24 11.45 3.42 -9.80
C TYR A 24 12.84 4.07 -9.71
N GLN A 25 13.81 3.36 -9.11
CA GLN A 25 15.24 3.73 -9.09
C GLN A 25 15.54 5.14 -8.55
N SER A 26 14.77 5.58 -7.55
CA SER A 26 14.98 6.89 -6.96
C SER A 26 16.31 6.96 -6.21
N LYS A 27 17.15 7.94 -6.53
CA LYS A 27 18.44 8.19 -5.82
C LYS A 27 18.26 8.44 -4.32
N LEU A 28 17.04 8.72 -3.87
CA LEU A 28 16.65 8.81 -2.45
C LEU A 28 17.11 7.61 -1.61
N PHE A 29 17.05 6.39 -2.15
CA PHE A 29 17.44 5.17 -1.44
C PHE A 29 18.97 5.02 -1.26
N LYS A 30 19.78 5.94 -1.81
CA LYS A 30 21.23 6.02 -1.53
C LYS A 30 21.54 6.73 -0.20
N LEU A 31 20.56 7.40 0.41
CA LEU A 31 20.73 8.03 1.72
C LEU A 31 20.79 6.95 2.82
N PRO A 32 21.68 7.10 3.82
CA PRO A 32 21.92 6.07 4.85
C PRO A 32 20.67 5.72 5.66
N LEU A 33 19.73 6.66 5.86
CA LEU A 33 18.46 6.41 6.55
C LEU A 33 17.43 5.62 5.72
N LEU A 34 17.43 5.75 4.40
CA LEU A 34 16.41 5.14 3.51
C LEU A 34 16.89 3.80 2.91
N ARG A 35 18.14 3.43 3.14
CA ARG A 35 18.75 2.20 2.59
C ARG A 35 18.05 0.92 3.07
N GLN A 36 17.38 0.98 4.23
CA GLN A 36 16.73 -0.14 4.92
C GLN A 36 15.31 -0.46 4.42
N TYR A 37 14.69 0.43 3.63
CA TYR A 37 13.31 0.29 3.17
C TYR A 37 13.25 0.02 1.66
N SER A 38 12.37 -0.89 1.23
CA SER A 38 12.25 -1.33 -0.17
C SER A 38 11.27 -0.48 -0.99
N ALA A 39 10.33 0.19 -0.32
CA ALA A 39 9.41 1.15 -0.91
C ALA A 39 8.99 2.19 0.12
N ILE A 40 8.55 3.35 -0.35
CA ILE A 40 7.89 4.37 0.47
C ILE A 40 6.75 4.96 -0.34
N VAL A 41 5.55 4.88 0.21
CA VAL A 41 4.41 5.64 -0.28
C VAL A 41 4.47 7.03 0.36
N LEU A 42 4.31 8.08 -0.46
CA LEU A 42 4.21 9.48 -0.07
C LEU A 42 3.03 10.12 -0.83
N GLY A 43 1.87 10.19 -0.20
CA GLY A 43 0.65 10.69 -0.83
C GLY A 43 0.29 9.90 -2.08
N ARG A 44 0.20 10.55 -3.24
CA ARG A 44 -0.15 9.91 -4.53
C ARG A 44 1.02 9.23 -5.25
N HIS A 45 2.20 9.24 -4.64
CA HIS A 45 3.43 8.74 -5.22
C HIS A 45 3.91 7.51 -4.46
N CYS A 46 4.28 6.46 -5.18
CA CYS A 46 4.94 5.29 -4.61
C CYS A 46 6.37 5.27 -5.14
N PHE A 47 7.35 5.32 -4.26
CA PHE A 47 8.76 5.22 -4.62
C PHE A 47 9.23 3.82 -4.31
N VAL A 48 9.63 3.08 -5.33
CA VAL A 48 10.07 1.68 -5.18
C VAL A 48 11.55 1.60 -5.52
N LYS A 49 12.33 0.96 -4.64
CA LYS A 49 13.79 0.89 -4.74
C LYS A 49 14.25 0.03 -5.92
N GLU A 50 13.56 -1.07 -6.20
CA GLU A 50 13.88 -2.01 -7.28
C GLU A 50 12.77 -2.09 -8.34
N ALA A 51 13.17 -2.17 -9.61
CA ALA A 51 12.24 -2.31 -10.73
C ALA A 51 11.57 -3.70 -10.80
N THR A 52 12.15 -4.70 -10.12
CA THR A 52 11.66 -6.07 -9.98
C THR A 52 10.83 -6.24 -8.71
N ALA A 53 9.90 -5.32 -8.47
CA ALA A 53 8.92 -5.49 -7.41
C ALA A 53 7.99 -6.65 -7.78
N SER A 54 7.86 -7.63 -6.88
CA SER A 54 6.90 -8.72 -7.08
C SER A 54 5.47 -8.17 -7.10
N ASP A 55 4.55 -8.86 -7.79
CA ASP A 55 3.12 -8.49 -7.79
C ASP A 55 2.54 -8.40 -6.37
N ARG A 56 3.10 -9.17 -5.44
CA ARG A 56 2.81 -9.08 -4.01
C ARG A 56 3.19 -7.73 -3.42
N LEU A 57 4.42 -7.29 -3.64
CA LEU A 57 4.89 -5.98 -3.17
C LEU A 57 4.06 -4.85 -3.78
N ILE A 58 3.78 -4.90 -5.09
CA ILE A 58 2.98 -3.85 -5.75
C ILE A 58 1.58 -3.77 -5.12
N ARG A 59 0.92 -4.90 -4.87
CA ARG A 59 -0.39 -4.92 -4.22
C ARG A 59 -0.35 -4.39 -2.80
N HIS A 60 0.67 -4.75 -2.03
CA HIS A 60 0.88 -4.24 -0.68
C HIS A 60 0.92 -2.70 -0.69
N GLU A 61 1.71 -2.11 -1.60
CA GLU A 61 1.79 -0.64 -1.75
C GLU A 61 0.46 -0.01 -2.22
N LEU A 62 -0.33 -0.71 -3.03
CA LEU A 62 -1.65 -0.24 -3.45
C LEU A 62 -2.65 -0.19 -2.29
N VAL A 63 -2.56 -1.12 -1.33
CA VAL A 63 -3.39 -1.08 -0.12
C VAL A 63 -3.06 0.16 0.71
N HIS A 64 -1.78 0.50 0.87
CA HIS A 64 -1.39 1.74 1.55
C HIS A 64 -1.90 3.00 0.85
N GLN A 65 -1.88 3.01 -0.48
CA GLN A 65 -2.48 4.10 -1.27
C GLN A 65 -3.98 4.24 -1.01
N GLU A 66 -4.70 3.12 -0.94
CA GLU A 66 -6.12 3.12 -0.56
C GLU A 66 -6.30 3.63 0.87
N GLN A 67 -5.51 3.14 1.83
CA GLN A 67 -5.55 3.57 3.22
C GLN A 67 -5.32 5.07 3.37
N ILE A 68 -4.34 5.64 2.66
CA ILE A 68 -4.08 7.09 2.61
C ILE A 68 -5.26 7.85 1.99
N ARG A 69 -5.90 7.31 0.96
CA ARG A 69 -7.12 7.91 0.40
C ARG A 69 -8.30 7.88 1.38
N ARG A 70 -8.42 6.83 2.20
CA ARG A 70 -9.50 6.67 3.17
C ARG A 70 -9.31 7.56 4.41
N HIS A 71 -8.09 7.62 4.95
CA HIS A 71 -7.80 8.30 6.22
C HIS A 71 -7.21 9.70 6.03
N GLY A 72 -6.67 10.00 4.86
CA GLY A 72 -5.87 11.19 4.63
C GLY A 72 -4.39 10.97 4.97
N VAL A 73 -3.52 11.71 4.28
CA VAL A 73 -2.05 11.59 4.36
C VAL A 73 -1.56 11.78 5.80
N ILE A 74 -2.00 12.85 6.47
CA ILE A 74 -1.54 13.20 7.82
C ILE A 74 -1.95 12.14 8.84
N LEU A 75 -3.24 11.76 8.83
CA LEU A 75 -3.76 10.79 9.80
C LEU A 75 -3.14 9.41 9.60
N PHE A 76 -2.91 9.00 8.35
CA PHE A 76 -2.25 7.74 8.04
C PHE A 76 -0.87 7.68 8.70
N TYR A 77 0.03 8.64 8.43
CA TYR A 77 1.38 8.60 9.02
C TYR A 77 1.38 8.80 10.53
N PHE A 78 0.50 9.66 11.06
CA PHE A 78 0.43 9.88 12.50
C PHE A 78 0.03 8.60 13.24
N THR A 79 -1.02 7.93 12.78
CA THR A 79 -1.45 6.65 13.35
C THR A 79 -0.40 5.57 13.13
N TYR A 80 0.20 5.49 11.93
CA TYR A 80 1.23 4.50 11.62
C TYR A 80 2.42 4.61 12.57
N VAL A 81 2.99 5.82 12.73
CA VAL A 81 4.13 6.05 13.63
C VAL A 81 3.70 5.87 15.10
N GLY A 82 2.52 6.34 15.49
CA GLY A 82 2.01 6.18 16.85
C GLY A 82 1.84 4.72 17.26
N GLU A 83 1.25 3.90 16.39
CA GLU A 83 1.12 2.46 16.60
C GLU A 83 2.48 1.77 16.61
N TYR A 84 3.38 2.13 15.69
CA TYR A 84 4.73 1.59 15.67
C TYR A 84 5.48 1.85 16.97
N LEU A 85 5.49 3.09 17.48
CA LEU A 85 6.17 3.43 18.73
C LEU A 85 5.55 2.73 19.94
N ARG A 86 4.21 2.69 20.01
CA ARG A 86 3.47 1.95 21.05
C ARG A 86 3.82 0.46 21.02
N ASN A 87 3.83 -0.14 19.84
CA ASN A 87 4.15 -1.55 19.64
C ASN A 87 5.63 -1.83 19.91
N LEU A 88 6.55 -0.91 19.56
CA LEU A 88 7.96 -1.05 19.84
C LEU A 88 8.22 -1.03 21.35
N TRP A 89 7.52 -0.17 22.09
CA TRP A 89 7.59 -0.15 23.55
C TRP A 89 7.05 -1.46 24.17
N ARG A 90 5.98 -2.02 23.59
CA ARG A 90 5.35 -3.28 24.04
C ARG A 90 6.16 -4.53 23.74
N TYR A 91 6.62 -4.68 22.50
CA TYR A 91 7.22 -5.91 21.98
C TYR A 91 8.75 -5.90 22.01
N ARG A 92 9.37 -4.71 22.10
CA ARG A 92 10.83 -4.49 22.04
C ARG A 92 11.52 -5.14 20.84
N SER A 93 10.74 -5.43 19.79
CA SER A 93 11.18 -6.04 18.54
C SER A 93 10.64 -5.21 17.38
N HIS A 94 11.54 -4.74 16.52
CA HIS A 94 11.17 -3.92 15.37
C HIS A 94 10.27 -4.66 14.38
N ASP A 95 10.59 -5.92 14.07
CA ASP A 95 9.78 -6.75 13.15
C ASP A 95 8.37 -6.99 13.72
N GLN A 96 8.29 -7.36 15.00
CA GLN A 96 6.99 -7.59 15.64
C GLN A 96 6.20 -6.28 15.77
N ALA A 97 6.86 -5.17 16.08
CA ALA A 97 6.21 -3.88 16.21
C ALA A 97 5.61 -3.41 14.89
N TYR A 98 6.35 -3.59 13.80
CA TYR A 98 5.93 -3.31 12.44
C TYR A 98 4.74 -4.16 12.02
N ARG A 99 4.83 -5.50 12.14
CA ARG A 99 3.78 -6.43 11.74
C ARG A 99 2.46 -6.28 12.50
N GLN A 100 2.49 -5.60 13.65
CA GLN A 100 1.34 -5.37 14.52
C GLN A 100 0.70 -3.99 14.32
N ILE A 101 1.19 -3.18 13.38
CA ILE A 101 0.52 -1.94 12.96
C ILE A 101 -0.77 -2.33 12.24
N SER A 102 -1.89 -1.70 12.59
CA SER A 102 -3.22 -2.04 12.06
C SER A 102 -3.26 -1.95 10.52
N PHE A 103 -2.57 -0.97 9.96
CA PHE A 103 -2.46 -0.79 8.50
C PHE A 103 -1.65 -1.91 7.82
N GLU A 104 -0.58 -2.39 8.45
CA GLU A 104 0.23 -3.50 7.95
C GLU A 104 -0.55 -4.82 8.01
N VAL A 105 -1.27 -5.05 9.11
CA VAL A 105 -2.13 -6.24 9.26
C VAL A 105 -3.18 -6.30 8.14
N GLU A 106 -3.84 -5.17 7.83
CA GLU A 106 -4.78 -5.09 6.71
C GLU A 106 -4.08 -5.31 5.35
N ALA A 107 -2.91 -4.72 5.14
CA ALA A 107 -2.16 -4.86 3.90
C ALA A 107 -1.74 -6.32 3.64
N TYR A 108 -1.23 -7.02 4.66
CA TYR A 108 -0.88 -8.43 4.57
C TYR A 108 -2.10 -9.35 4.39
N ALA A 109 -3.24 -9.04 5.00
CA ALA A 109 -4.46 -9.81 4.78
C ALA A 109 -4.88 -9.76 3.31
N ARG A 110 -4.92 -8.56 2.72
CA ARG A 110 -5.29 -8.36 1.31
C ARG A 110 -4.26 -8.91 0.32
N GLU A 111 -2.98 -8.89 0.68
CA GLU A 111 -1.92 -9.52 -0.12
C GLU A 111 -2.15 -11.03 -0.30
N ASN A 112 -2.68 -11.69 0.73
CA ASN A 112 -2.89 -13.14 0.77
C ASN A 112 -4.24 -13.56 0.16
N ASP A 113 -5.30 -12.78 0.34
CA ASP A 113 -6.66 -13.10 -0.13
C ASP A 113 -6.78 -13.24 -1.65
N GLU A 114 -6.05 -12.44 -2.45
CA GLU A 114 -6.15 -12.51 -3.93
C GLU A 114 -5.25 -13.57 -4.58
N SER A 115 -4.51 -14.36 -3.79
CA SER A 115 -3.81 -15.54 -4.32
C SER A 115 -4.79 -16.62 -4.82
N GLU A 116 -6.06 -16.57 -4.41
CA GLU A 116 -7.14 -17.40 -4.96
C GLU A 116 -7.80 -16.79 -6.21
N ALA A 117 -7.98 -15.46 -6.28
CA ALA A 117 -8.64 -14.81 -7.42
C ALA A 117 -7.84 -14.95 -8.74
N SER A 118 -6.51 -15.05 -8.66
CA SER A 118 -5.64 -15.29 -9.82
C SER A 118 -5.75 -16.73 -10.39
N ARG A 119 -6.34 -17.69 -9.66
CA ARG A 119 -6.62 -19.05 -10.18
C ARG A 119 -7.89 -19.11 -11.03
N THR A 120 -8.80 -18.15 -10.87
CA THR A 120 -10.11 -18.19 -11.54
C THR A 120 -10.09 -17.56 -12.94
N ILE A 121 -9.09 -16.73 -13.26
CA ILE A 121 -8.99 -16.05 -14.57
C ILE A 121 -8.26 -16.91 -15.63
N ARG A 122 -7.76 -18.10 -15.26
CA ARG A 122 -7.04 -19.02 -16.16
C ARG A 122 -7.84 -20.24 -16.63
N LYS A 123 -9.16 -20.24 -16.50
CA LYS A 123 -10.03 -21.28 -17.10
C LYS A 123 -10.91 -20.69 -18.21
#